data_AF-A0AAD1BJC8-F1
#
_entry.id   AF-A0AAD1BJC8-F1
#
_cell.length_a   1.000
_cell.length_b   1.000
_cell.length_c   1.000
_cell.angle_alpha   90.00
_cell.angle_beta   90.00
_cell.angle_gamma   90.00
#
_symmetry.space_group_name_H-M   'P 1'
#
loop_
_entity.id
_entity.type
_entity.pdbx_description
1 polymer ?
#
loop_
_entity_poly.entity_id
_entity_poly.type
_entity_poly.pdbx_seq_one_letter_code
_entity_poly.pdbx_strand_id
1 'polypeptide(L)'
;MAAKLSIVGRACGIRERLSYHMARHTFGTMSLSAGIPIESIAKMMGHASIASTQIYAQVTDNKISEDMDRLIRKYQKEKAKEEAI
;
A
#
# COMPACT_ATOMS: atom_id res chain seq x y z
N MET A 1 1.74 10.39 26.09
CA MET A 1 0.97 11.04 25.00
C MET A 1 0.20 10.06 24.07
N ALA A 2 0.06 8.76 24.40
CA ALA A 2 -0.63 7.77 23.55
C ALA A 2 -2.17 7.72 23.70
N ALA A 3 -2.77 8.64 24.46
CA ALA A 3 -4.14 8.49 24.97
C ALA A 3 -5.26 9.02 24.04
N LYS A 4 -4.97 9.82 23.01
CA LYS A 4 -6.04 10.49 22.24
C LYS A 4 -6.66 9.61 21.14
N LEU A 5 -5.84 8.85 20.41
CA LEU A 5 -6.32 8.11 19.23
C LEU A 5 -7.24 6.92 19.60
N SER A 6 -6.96 6.24 20.71
CA SER A 6 -7.81 5.15 21.19
C SER A 6 -9.18 5.62 21.66
N ILE A 7 -9.27 6.83 22.23
CA ILE A 7 -10.53 7.47 22.63
C ILE A 7 -11.39 7.75 21.39
N VAL A 8 -10.79 8.36 20.36
CA VAL A 8 -11.48 8.61 19.08
C VAL A 8 -11.93 7.30 18.44
N GLY A 9 -11.08 6.27 18.42
CA GLY A 9 -11.44 4.96 17.88
C GLY A 9 -12.67 4.35 18.55
N ARG A 10 -12.73 4.40 19.90
CA ARG A 10 -13.90 3.94 20.65
C ARG A 10 -15.15 4.75 20.35
N ALA A 11 -15.03 6.08 20.24
CA ALA A 11 -16.15 6.94 19.88
C ALA A 11 -16.68 6.65 18.46
N CYS A 12 -15.80 6.21 17.55
CA CYS A 12 -16.16 5.77 16.20
C CYS A 12 -16.63 4.30 16.12
N GLY A 13 -16.73 3.58 17.24
CA GLY A 13 -17.15 2.17 17.26
C GLY A 13 -16.10 1.17 16.76
N ILE A 14 -14.83 1.59 16.63
CA ILE A 14 -13.72 0.71 16.23
C ILE A 14 -13.35 -0.17 17.42
N ARG A 15 -13.40 -1.49 17.22
CA ARG A 15 -13.17 -2.49 18.28
C ARG A 15 -11.69 -2.72 18.53
N GLU A 16 -10.87 -2.54 17.50
CA GLU A 16 -9.43 -2.72 17.53
C GLU A 16 -8.73 -1.54 18.21
N ARG A 17 -7.60 -1.83 18.87
CA ARG A 17 -6.82 -0.80 19.53
C ARG A 17 -6.10 0.08 18.51
N LEU A 18 -6.66 1.25 18.21
CA LEU A 18 -5.98 2.24 17.37
C LEU A 18 -4.69 2.74 18.03
N SER A 19 -3.60 2.70 17.27
CA SER A 19 -2.31 3.27 17.61
C SER A 19 -1.68 3.93 16.38
N TYR A 20 -0.73 4.84 16.60
CA TYR A 20 0.00 5.47 15.50
C TYR A 20 0.78 4.45 14.64
N HIS A 21 1.25 3.37 15.26
CA HIS A 21 1.91 2.29 14.53
C HIS A 21 0.93 1.56 13.61
N MET A 22 -0.29 1.27 14.08
CA MET A 22 -1.33 0.70 13.22
C MET A 22 -1.70 1.63 12.06
N ALA A 23 -1.89 2.93 12.31
CA ALA A 23 -2.18 3.88 11.24
C ALA A 23 -1.06 3.91 10.18
N ARG A 24 0.21 3.84 10.62
CA ARG A 24 1.37 3.73 9.74
C ARG A 24 1.34 2.44 8.91
N HIS A 25 0.99 1.32 9.52
CA HIS A 25 0.81 0.04 8.82
C HIS A 25 -0.30 0.12 7.76
N THR A 26 -1.48 0.60 8.14
CA THR A 26 -2.62 0.76 7.23
C THR A 26 -2.27 1.65 6.04
N PHE A 27 -1.61 2.79 6.28
CA PHE A 27 -1.16 3.69 5.21
C PHE A 27 -0.21 2.99 4.22
N GLY A 28 0.78 2.25 4.74
CA GLY A 28 1.75 1.53 3.92
C GLY A 28 1.09 0.46 3.03
N THR A 29 0.26 -0.40 3.64
CA THR A 29 -0.45 -1.45 2.91
C THR A 29 -1.41 -0.88 1.85
N MET A 30 -2.23 0.12 2.20
CA MET A 30 -3.18 0.72 1.25
C MET A 30 -2.47 1.40 0.07
N SER A 31 -1.38 2.12 0.33
CA SER A 31 -0.60 2.80 -0.71
C SER A 31 0.02 1.79 -1.68
N LEU A 32 0.50 0.67 -1.16
CA LEU A 32 1.06 -0.40 -1.97
C LEU A 32 -0.03 -1.08 -2.82
N SER A 33 -1.20 -1.37 -2.24
CA SER A 33 -2.35 -1.90 -2.97
C SER A 33 -2.80 -0.96 -4.10
N ALA A 34 -2.72 0.36 -3.89
CA ALA A 34 -2.99 1.36 -4.92
C ALA A 34 -1.92 1.42 -6.04
N GLY A 35 -0.83 0.66 -5.92
CA GLY A 35 0.24 0.56 -6.90
C GLY A 35 1.31 1.65 -6.76
N ILE A 36 1.42 2.29 -5.61
CA ILE A 36 2.49 3.26 -5.34
C ILE A 36 3.79 2.47 -5.07
N PRO A 37 4.92 2.84 -5.71
CA PRO A 37 6.20 2.18 -5.48
C PRO A 37 6.64 2.25 -4.02
N ILE A 38 7.24 1.15 -3.53
CA ILE A 38 7.61 1.00 -2.12
C ILE A 38 8.65 2.04 -1.66
N GLU A 39 9.52 2.48 -2.56
CA GLU A 39 10.51 3.53 -2.34
C GLU A 39 9.83 4.88 -2.08
N SER A 40 8.76 5.17 -2.82
CA SER A 40 7.96 6.39 -2.64
C SER A 40 7.25 6.35 -1.29
N ILE A 41 6.68 5.20 -0.93
CA ILE A 41 6.04 4.99 0.37
C ILE A 41 7.06 5.17 1.50
N ALA A 42 8.22 4.52 1.41
CA ALA A 42 9.30 4.65 2.40
C ALA A 42 9.73 6.11 2.61
N LYS A 43 9.87 6.87 1.51
CA LYS A 43 10.21 8.29 1.54
C LYS A 43 9.12 9.14 2.19
N MET A 44 7.84 8.92 1.85
CA MET A 44 6.70 9.60 2.48
C MET A 44 6.62 9.33 3.99
N MET A 45 7.05 8.16 4.42
CA MET A 45 7.05 7.73 5.82
C MET A 45 8.30 8.16 6.59
N GLY A 46 9.29 8.75 5.91
CA GLY A 46 10.57 9.16 6.50
C GLY A 46 11.45 7.99 6.94
N HIS A 47 11.30 6.82 6.31
CA HIS A 47 12.13 5.67 6.62
C HIS A 47 13.53 5.83 6.00
N ALA A 48 14.58 5.60 6.80
CA ALA A 48 15.96 5.63 6.32
C ALA A 48 16.34 4.40 5.46
N SER A 49 15.55 3.32 5.55
CA SER A 49 15.72 2.10 4.76
C SER A 49 14.36 1.57 4.32
N ILE A 50 14.33 0.93 3.15
CA ILE A 50 13.12 0.28 2.63
C ILE A 50 12.78 -0.98 3.43
N ALA A 51 13.74 -1.56 4.17
CA ALA A 51 13.53 -2.79 4.93
C ALA A 51 12.33 -2.72 5.90
N SER A 52 12.12 -1.61 6.59
CA SER A 52 10.95 -1.41 7.47
C SER A 52 9.63 -1.26 6.72
N THR A 53 9.69 -0.93 5.42
CA THR A 53 8.53 -0.79 4.52
C THR A 53 8.20 -2.12 3.83
N GLN A 54 9.17 -3.02 3.68
CA GLN A 54 8.99 -4.35 3.05
C GLN A 54 7.97 -5.23 3.79
N ILE A 55 7.76 -5.00 5.08
CA ILE A 55 6.69 -5.66 5.85
C ILE A 55 5.30 -5.40 5.25
N TYR A 56 5.09 -4.31 4.50
CA TYR A 56 3.83 -4.04 3.81
C TYR A 56 3.69 -4.85 2.51
N ALA A 57 4.81 -5.20 1.87
CA ALA A 57 4.83 -5.95 0.61
C ALA A 57 4.64 -7.46 0.81
N GLN A 58 5.11 -8.01 1.94
CA GLN A 58 4.90 -9.42 2.29
C GLN A 58 3.43 -9.77 2.55
N VAL A 59 2.56 -8.78 2.76
CA VAL A 59 1.16 -8.99 3.14
C VAL A 59 0.27 -9.36 1.93
N THR A 60 0.75 -9.22 0.70
CA THR A 60 -0.08 -9.44 -0.49
C THR A 60 0.65 -10.20 -1.60
N ASP A 61 0.77 -11.52 -1.49
CA ASP A 61 1.17 -12.38 -2.62
C ASP A 61 0.26 -12.16 -3.85
N ASN A 62 -1.02 -11.89 -3.61
CA ASN A 62 -2.00 -11.51 -4.64
C ASN A 62 -1.54 -10.30 -5.47
N LYS A 63 -0.75 -9.39 -4.89
CA LYS A 63 -0.33 -8.15 -5.56
C LYS A 63 0.64 -8.43 -6.70
N ILE A 64 1.51 -9.43 -6.55
CA ILE A 64 2.44 -9.83 -7.59
C ILE A 64 1.66 -10.30 -8.83
N SER A 65 0.63 -11.13 -8.63
CA SER A 65 -0.23 -11.60 -9.73
C SER A 65 -0.94 -10.43 -10.41
N GLU A 66 -1.55 -9.54 -9.62
CA GLU A 66 -2.27 -8.36 -10.15
C GLU A 66 -1.36 -7.43 -10.97
N ASP A 67 -0.13 -7.19 -10.49
CA ASP A 67 0.81 -6.31 -11.16
C ASP A 67 1.32 -6.92 -12.47
N MET A 68 1.53 -8.24 -12.52
CA MET A 68 1.86 -8.96 -13.76
C MET A 68 0.70 -8.95 -14.75
N ASP A 69 -0.53 -9.19 -14.29
CA ASP A 69 -1.73 -9.11 -15.12
C ASP A 69 -1.89 -7.70 -15.72
N ARG A 70 -1.63 -6.67 -14.91
CA ARG A 70 -1.68 -5.27 -15.35
C ARG A 70 -0.62 -4.97 -16.41
N LEU A 71 0.59 -5.50 -16.25
CA LEU A 71 1.67 -5.36 -17.23
C LEU A 71 1.29 -6.03 -18.56
N ILE A 72 0.80 -7.27 -18.52
CA ILE A 72 0.36 -8.02 -19.71
C ILE A 72 -0.73 -7.23 -20.46
N ARG A 73 -1.76 -6.75 -19.74
CA ARG A 73 -2.84 -5.96 -20.34
C ARG A 73 -2.34 -4.68 -21.00
N LYS A 74 -1.34 -4.02 -20.41
CA LYS A 74 -0.74 -2.80 -20.98
C LYS A 74 -0.08 -3.09 -22.33
N TYR A 75 0.74 -4.14 -22.40
CA TYR A 75 1.39 -4.54 -23.66
C TYR A 75 0.40 -4.97 -24.73
N GLN A 76 -0.65 -5.72 -24.38
CA GLN A 76 -1.71 -6.10 -25.32
C GLN A 76 -2.42 -4.87 -25.91
N LYS A 77 -2.71 -3.87 -25.07
CA LYS A 77 -3.34 -2.61 -25.50
C LYS A 77 -2.44 -1.79 -26.42
N GLU A 78 -1.14 -1.76 -26.16
CA GLU A 78 -0.15 -1.06 -27.00
C GLU A 78 -0.02 -1.74 -28.37
N LYS A 79 0.09 -3.08 -28.41
CA LYS A 79 0.14 -3.86 -29.65
C LYS A 79 -1.13 -3.69 -30.51
N ALA A 80 -2.31 -3.74 -29.89
CA ALA A 80 -3.57 -3.52 -30.57
C ALA A 80 -3.71 -2.10 -31.14
N LYS A 81 -3.07 -1.10 -30.52
CA LYS A 81 -3.02 0.27 -31.05
C LYS A 81 -2.11 0.38 -32.26
N GLU A 82 -0.99 -0.34 -32.27
CA GLU A 82 -0.01 -0.34 -33.35
C GLU A 82 -0.52 -1.10 -34.59
N GLU A 83 -1.28 -2.19 -34.41
CA GLU A 83 -1.93 -2.93 -35.50
C GLU A 83 -3.14 -2.19 -36.11
N ALA A 84 -3.68 -1.18 -35.42
CA ALA A 84 -4.80 -0.37 -35.88
C ALA A 84 -4.39 0.90 -36.65
N ILE A 85 -3.08 1.12 -36.85
CA ILE A 85 -2.47 2.19 -37.66
C ILE A 85 -2.06 1.59 -39.00
#